data_AF-A0A975VKW9-F1
#
_entry.id   AF-A0A975VKW9-F1
#
_cell.length_a   1.000
_cell.length_b   1.000
_cell.length_c   1.000
_cell.angle_alpha   90.00
_cell.angle_beta   90.00
_cell.angle_gamma   90.00
#
_symmetry.space_group_name_H-M   'P 1'
#
loop_
_entity.id
_entity.type
_entity.pdbx_description
1 polymer ?
#
loop_
_entity_poly.entity_id
_entity_poly.type
_entity_poly.pdbx_seq_one_letter_code
_entity_poly.pdbx_strand_id
1 'polypeptide(L)'
;MTTRATSHFLLVLALLCLCRPAAADPQNCTRTLEGLAILAGDSPFPLRWEETSMTDGKPLVVSITEKDGALFLAFNKTHEGLWAEGPAVVCRMGAALEARIGRIRIGPAAHWILRQSMAGGSTFALSRRSAGQLQIATPGWKGDFAAKPN
;
A
#
# COMPACT_ATOMS: atom_id res chain seq x y z
N MET A 1 -4.66 66.61 14.79
CA MET A 1 -3.74 65.77 15.60
C MET A 1 -4.59 64.66 16.20
N THR A 2 -4.39 63.35 16.01
CA THR A 2 -3.30 62.60 15.38
C THR A 2 -3.80 61.15 15.15
N THR A 3 -3.49 60.63 13.96
CA THR A 3 -3.17 59.23 13.60
C THR A 3 -3.97 58.01 14.08
N ARG A 4 -4.68 57.47 13.09
CA ARG A 4 -4.97 56.06 12.76
C ARG A 4 -3.80 55.12 13.10
N ALA A 5 -4.02 54.10 13.93
CA ALA A 5 -3.11 52.96 14.06
C ALA A 5 -3.88 51.75 14.58
N THR A 6 -4.03 50.71 13.75
CA THR A 6 -4.14 49.27 14.07
C THR A 6 -4.97 48.56 12.98
N SER A 7 -4.45 48.49 11.76
CA SER A 7 -5.03 47.67 10.67
C SER A 7 -3.94 46.95 9.88
N HIS A 8 -2.89 46.49 10.56
CA HIS A 8 -1.77 45.78 9.92
C HIS A 8 -1.43 44.45 10.59
N PHE A 9 -1.92 44.19 11.81
CA PHE A 9 -1.57 42.96 12.53
C PHE A 9 -2.32 41.72 12.00
N LEU A 10 -3.54 41.90 11.51
CA LEU A 10 -4.39 40.80 11.00
C LEU A 10 -3.99 40.30 9.60
N LEU A 11 -3.26 41.09 8.82
CA LEU A 11 -2.89 40.70 7.44
C LEU A 11 -1.69 39.74 7.40
N VAL A 12 -0.81 39.79 8.41
CA VAL A 12 0.44 38.98 8.44
C VAL A 12 0.15 37.52 8.81
N LEU A 13 -0.89 37.25 9.62
CA LEU A 13 -1.24 35.89 10.03
C LEU A 13 -1.92 35.07 8.91
N ALA A 14 -2.57 35.72 7.95
CA ALA A 14 -3.23 35.06 6.84
C ALA A 14 -2.25 34.58 5.74
N LEU A 15 -1.07 35.18 5.61
CA LEU A 15 -0.07 34.79 4.60
C LEU A 15 0.78 33.57 5.00
N LEU A 16 0.79 33.17 6.27
CA LEU A 16 1.60 32.03 6.75
C LEU A 16 0.96 30.65 6.48
N CYS A 17 -0.26 30.60 5.94
CA CYS A 17 -1.00 29.35 5.76
C CYS A 17 -0.84 28.70 4.38
N LEU A 18 -0.13 29.34 3.43
CA LEU A 18 -0.04 28.89 2.04
C LEU A 18 1.19 28.03 1.70
N CYS A 19 2.12 27.84 2.64
CA CYS A 19 3.22 26.89 2.50
C CYS A 19 2.93 25.63 3.31
N ARG A 20 1.96 24.83 2.87
CA ARG A 20 2.01 23.41 3.20
C ARG A 20 3.09 22.80 2.31
N PRO A 21 4.22 22.31 2.86
CA PRO A 21 5.07 21.45 2.06
C PRO A 21 4.19 20.29 1.58
N ALA A 22 4.04 20.14 0.27
CA ALA A 22 3.62 18.87 -0.27
C ALA A 22 4.60 17.86 0.32
N ALA A 23 4.11 16.95 1.17
CA ALA A 23 4.93 15.87 1.68
C ALA A 23 5.45 15.13 0.45
N ALA A 24 6.70 15.41 0.08
CA ALA A 24 7.34 14.71 -1.02
C ALA A 24 7.27 13.24 -0.67
N ASP A 25 6.59 12.46 -1.51
CA ASP A 25 6.67 11.02 -1.35
C ASP A 25 8.16 10.68 -1.39
N PRO A 26 8.68 9.85 -0.46
CA PRO A 26 10.08 9.46 -0.49
C PRO A 26 10.41 9.03 -1.92
N GLN A 27 11.54 9.44 -2.51
CA GLN A 27 11.85 9.30 -3.94
C GLN A 27 11.80 7.86 -4.51
N ASN A 28 11.48 6.87 -3.68
CA ASN A 28 11.32 5.46 -4.00
C ASN A 28 9.92 4.92 -3.69
N CYS A 29 8.92 5.76 -3.41
CA CYS A 29 7.58 5.34 -3.03
C CYS A 29 6.52 5.85 -4.01
N THR A 30 5.44 5.09 -4.15
CA THR A 30 4.28 5.45 -4.97
C THR A 30 2.98 5.09 -4.27
N ARG A 31 1.95 5.85 -4.62
CA ARG A 31 0.54 5.59 -4.29
C ARG A 31 -0.32 5.39 -5.53
N THR A 32 0.24 5.29 -6.74
CA THR A 32 -0.55 5.07 -7.97
C THR A 32 -0.08 3.85 -8.74
N LEU A 33 -0.94 3.30 -9.59
CA LEU A 33 -0.60 2.21 -10.51
C LEU A 33 0.47 2.63 -11.51
N GLU A 34 0.40 3.86 -12.00
CA GLU A 34 1.42 4.44 -12.88
C GLU A 34 2.78 4.47 -12.19
N GLY A 35 2.85 5.00 -10.98
CA GLY A 35 4.11 5.03 -10.23
C GLY A 35 4.57 3.63 -9.82
N LEU A 36 3.66 2.66 -9.63
CA LEU A 36 4.02 1.26 -9.39
C LEU A 36 4.69 0.64 -10.62
N ALA A 37 4.18 0.91 -11.83
CA ALA A 37 4.80 0.47 -13.07
C ALA A 37 6.22 1.06 -13.22
N ILE A 38 6.40 2.34 -12.90
CA ILE A 38 7.73 2.99 -12.91
C ILE A 38 8.65 2.36 -11.85
N LEU A 39 8.17 2.15 -10.62
CA LEU A 39 8.95 1.51 -9.54
C LEU A 39 9.29 0.05 -9.85
N ALA A 40 8.50 -0.64 -10.66
CA ALA A 40 8.73 -2.00 -11.09
C ALA A 40 9.82 -2.14 -12.18
N GLY A 41 10.19 -1.03 -12.84
CA GLY A 41 11.20 -0.99 -13.90
C GLY A 41 10.75 -1.70 -15.18
N ASP A 42 11.70 -2.30 -15.89
CA ASP A 42 11.48 -2.85 -17.24
C ASP A 42 10.62 -4.13 -17.30
N SER A 43 10.31 -4.72 -16.14
CA SER A 43 9.43 -5.89 -16.07
C SER A 43 8.04 -5.46 -15.63
N PRO A 44 6.98 -5.83 -16.37
CA PRO A 44 5.62 -5.58 -15.94
C PRO A 44 5.40 -6.14 -14.54
N PHE A 45 4.64 -5.41 -13.73
CA PHE A 45 4.21 -5.86 -12.41
C PHE A 45 2.74 -6.26 -12.49
N PRO A 46 2.43 -7.57 -12.51
CA PRO A 46 1.05 -8.05 -12.45
C PRO A 46 0.28 -7.40 -11.31
N LEU A 47 -0.98 -7.06 -11.57
CA LEU A 47 -1.85 -6.47 -10.55
C LEU A 47 -2.65 -7.54 -9.80
N ARG A 48 -2.66 -8.78 -10.29
CA ARG A 48 -3.27 -9.94 -9.66
C ARG A 48 -2.24 -11.05 -9.45
N TRP A 49 -2.22 -11.57 -8.24
CA TRP A 49 -1.33 -12.65 -7.80
C TRP A 49 -2.14 -13.70 -7.06
N GLU A 50 -1.88 -14.98 -7.33
CA GLU A 50 -2.50 -16.10 -6.62
C GLU A 50 -1.41 -16.88 -5.92
N GLU A 51 -1.62 -17.14 -4.63
CA GLU A 51 -0.69 -17.92 -3.83
C GLU A 51 -0.52 -19.32 -4.47
N THR A 52 0.65 -19.93 -4.31
CA THR A 52 0.95 -21.30 -4.77
C THR A 52 1.53 -22.17 -3.66
N SER A 53 1.91 -21.57 -2.53
CA SER A 53 2.51 -22.25 -1.38
C SER A 53 1.50 -22.88 -0.41
N MET A 54 0.18 -22.73 -0.64
CA MET A 54 -0.82 -23.28 0.29
C MET A 54 -1.01 -24.78 0.12
N THR A 55 -1.40 -25.43 1.21
CA THR A 55 -1.72 -26.86 1.25
C THR A 55 -3.22 -27.12 1.48
N ASP A 56 -4.00 -26.09 1.79
CA ASP A 56 -5.43 -26.18 2.11
C ASP A 56 -6.36 -26.11 0.88
N GLY A 57 -5.79 -25.99 -0.32
CA GLY A 57 -6.53 -25.86 -1.58
C GLY A 57 -7.29 -24.53 -1.73
N LYS A 58 -7.04 -23.54 -0.87
CA LYS A 58 -7.75 -22.26 -0.84
C LYS A 58 -6.74 -21.13 -1.02
N PRO A 59 -6.30 -20.83 -2.24
CA PRO A 59 -5.24 -19.83 -2.44
C PRO A 59 -5.66 -18.44 -1.97
N LEU A 60 -4.75 -17.69 -1.35
CA LEU A 60 -4.90 -16.24 -1.23
C LEU A 60 -4.70 -15.59 -2.60
N VAL A 61 -5.63 -14.73 -2.99
CA VAL A 61 -5.53 -13.87 -4.17
C VAL A 61 -5.25 -12.46 -3.72
N VAL A 62 -4.14 -11.89 -4.19
CA VAL A 62 -3.77 -10.49 -3.97
C VAL A 62 -4.09 -9.69 -5.23
N SER A 63 -4.89 -8.66 -5.05
CA SER A 63 -5.21 -7.68 -6.10
C SER A 63 -4.70 -6.30 -5.71
N ILE A 64 -4.08 -5.63 -6.66
CA ILE A 64 -3.63 -4.24 -6.58
C ILE A 64 -4.50 -3.43 -7.52
N THR A 65 -5.27 -2.50 -6.97
CA THR A 65 -6.15 -1.62 -7.73
C THR A 65 -5.86 -0.17 -7.37
N GLU A 66 -6.45 0.77 -8.09
CA GLU A 66 -6.45 2.17 -7.70
C GLU A 66 -7.87 2.58 -7.30
N LYS A 67 -8.01 3.23 -6.14
CA LYS A 67 -9.26 3.79 -5.62
C LYS A 67 -8.99 5.21 -5.16
N ASP A 68 -9.76 6.17 -5.67
CA ASP A 68 -9.63 7.60 -5.33
C ASP A 68 -8.18 8.13 -5.50
N GLY A 69 -7.50 7.69 -6.56
CA GLY A 69 -6.11 8.07 -6.86
C GLY A 69 -5.05 7.45 -5.94
N ALA A 70 -5.41 6.42 -5.16
CA ALA A 70 -4.50 5.71 -4.27
C ALA A 70 -4.49 4.19 -4.54
N LEU A 71 -3.32 3.56 -4.45
CA LEU A 71 -3.16 2.11 -4.51
C LEU A 71 -3.97 1.48 -3.38
N PHE A 72 -4.65 0.40 -3.72
CA PHE A 72 -5.47 -0.36 -2.80
C PHE A 72 -5.15 -1.84 -2.96
N LEU A 73 -4.63 -2.45 -1.90
CA LEU A 73 -4.32 -3.87 -1.85
C LEU A 73 -5.49 -4.61 -1.23
N ALA A 74 -5.89 -5.71 -1.84
CA ALA A 74 -6.88 -6.62 -1.31
C ALA A 74 -6.36 -8.06 -1.36
N PHE A 75 -6.54 -8.78 -0.26
CA PHE A 75 -6.20 -10.18 -0.06
C PHE A 75 -7.52 -10.92 0.16
N ASN A 76 -7.87 -11.82 -0.76
CA ASN A 76 -9.07 -12.65 -0.66
C ASN A 76 -8.66 -14.12 -0.60
N LYS A 77 -9.12 -14.83 0.42
CA LYS A 77 -8.93 -16.27 0.53
C LYS A 77 -10.01 -16.94 -0.32
N THR A 78 -9.59 -17.72 -1.30
CA THR A 78 -10.51 -18.35 -2.25
C THR A 78 -11.53 -19.21 -1.50
N HIS A 79 -12.82 -19.07 -1.86
CA HIS A 79 -13.98 -19.67 -1.19
C HIS A 79 -14.31 -19.19 0.24
N GLU A 80 -13.44 -18.42 0.89
CA GLU A 80 -13.66 -17.92 2.27
C GLU A 80 -13.89 -16.40 2.34
N GLY A 81 -13.49 -15.67 1.30
CA GLY A 81 -13.73 -14.24 1.16
C GLY A 81 -12.59 -13.39 1.70
N LEU A 82 -12.94 -12.20 2.22
CA LEU A 82 -11.96 -11.18 2.57
C LEU A 82 -11.02 -11.67 3.67
N TRP A 83 -9.71 -11.57 3.40
CA TRP A 83 -8.65 -11.80 4.36
C TRP A 83 -8.13 -10.47 4.92
N ALA A 84 -7.72 -9.55 4.06
CA ALA A 84 -7.38 -8.18 4.46
C ALA A 84 -7.41 -7.22 3.27
N GLU A 85 -7.57 -5.93 3.50
CA GLU A 85 -7.44 -4.92 2.45
C GLU A 85 -7.13 -3.54 3.01
N GLY A 86 -6.67 -2.62 2.15
CA GLY A 86 -6.57 -1.22 2.51
C GLY A 86 -5.77 -0.38 1.51
N PRO A 87 -5.76 0.95 1.69
CA PRO A 87 -4.90 1.84 0.92
C PRO A 87 -3.43 1.54 1.22
N ALA A 88 -2.61 1.50 0.18
CA ALA A 88 -1.22 1.12 0.27
C ALA A 88 -0.28 2.19 -0.29
N VAL A 89 0.93 2.20 0.24
CA VAL A 89 2.10 2.86 -0.36
C VAL A 89 3.08 1.76 -0.71
N VAL A 90 3.57 1.73 -1.95
CA VAL A 90 4.60 0.78 -2.36
C VAL A 90 5.92 1.52 -2.49
N CYS A 91 6.95 1.03 -1.83
CA CYS A 91 8.30 1.60 -1.87
C CYS A 91 9.30 0.60 -2.42
N ARG A 92 10.31 1.06 -3.18
CA ARG A 92 11.46 0.26 -3.57
C ARG A 92 12.44 0.19 -2.40
N MET A 93 12.85 -1.03 -2.04
CA MET A 93 13.88 -1.32 -1.04
C MET A 93 14.95 -2.24 -1.64
N GLY A 94 16.03 -1.65 -2.13
CA GLY A 94 17.05 -2.38 -2.89
C GLY A 94 16.45 -3.00 -4.15
N ALA A 95 16.55 -4.34 -4.28
CA ALA A 95 15.97 -5.10 -5.39
C ALA A 95 14.50 -5.54 -5.15
N ALA A 96 13.97 -5.32 -3.94
CA ALA A 96 12.60 -5.70 -3.58
C ALA A 96 11.68 -4.48 -3.57
N LEU A 97 10.37 -4.74 -3.56
CA LEU A 97 9.36 -3.75 -3.23
C LEU A 97 8.82 -4.03 -1.82
N GLU A 98 8.30 -3.01 -1.16
CA GLU A 98 7.63 -3.11 0.12
C GLU A 98 6.30 -2.38 0.03
N ALA A 99 5.20 -3.06 0.33
CA ALA A 99 3.87 -2.46 0.43
C ALA A 99 3.51 -2.21 1.88
N ARG A 100 3.14 -0.98 2.21
CA ARG A 100 2.68 -0.57 3.54
C ARG A 100 1.19 -0.25 3.48
N ILE A 101 0.38 -0.95 4.27
CA ILE A 101 -1.05 -0.69 4.42
C ILE A 101 -1.26 -0.03 5.79
N GLY A 102 -1.55 1.26 5.81
CA GLY A 102 -1.69 2.03 7.06
C GLY A 102 -3.04 1.81 7.76
N ARG A 103 -4.13 1.78 6.99
CA ARG A 103 -5.49 1.54 7.51
C ARG A 103 -6.02 0.21 6.96
N ILE A 104 -5.55 -0.89 7.53
CA ILE A 104 -5.91 -2.22 7.08
C ILE A 104 -7.26 -2.63 7.67
N ARG A 105 -8.17 -3.11 6.81
CA ARG A 105 -9.40 -3.78 7.19
C ARG A 105 -9.17 -5.28 7.09
N ILE A 106 -9.23 -5.97 8.23
CA ILE A 106 -9.01 -7.42 8.27
C ILE A 106 -10.36 -8.11 8.21
N GLY A 107 -10.50 -9.06 7.29
CA GLY A 107 -11.74 -9.77 7.03
C GLY A 107 -11.90 -11.05 7.86
N PRO A 108 -13.08 -11.69 7.78
CA PRO A 108 -13.40 -12.87 8.58
C PRO A 108 -12.59 -14.12 8.18
N ALA A 109 -12.02 -14.18 6.97
CA ALA A 109 -11.19 -15.30 6.54
C ALA A 109 -9.77 -15.26 7.14
N ALA A 110 -9.35 -14.12 7.72
CA ALA A 110 -8.08 -14.06 8.42
C ALA A 110 -8.18 -14.68 9.81
N HIS A 111 -7.13 -15.43 10.19
CA HIS A 111 -7.00 -16.04 11.50
C HIS A 111 -7.01 -14.98 12.62
N TRP A 112 -7.60 -15.28 13.78
CA TRP A 112 -7.84 -14.31 14.85
C TRP A 112 -6.55 -13.67 15.40
N ILE A 113 -5.44 -14.41 15.43
CA ILE A 113 -4.11 -13.91 15.86
C ILE A 113 -3.65 -12.78 14.95
N LEU A 114 -3.84 -12.94 13.64
CA LEU A 114 -3.44 -11.94 12.65
C LEU A 114 -4.24 -10.64 12.80
N ARG A 115 -5.52 -10.75 13.19
CA ARG A 115 -6.38 -9.60 13.48
C ARG A 115 -5.81 -8.70 14.57
N GLN A 116 -5.22 -9.30 15.60
CA GLN A 116 -4.58 -8.56 16.70
C GLN A 116 -3.26 -7.93 16.26
N SER A 117 -2.43 -8.68 15.51
CA SER A 117 -1.10 -8.21 15.10
C SER A 117 -1.10 -7.08 14.07
N MET A 118 -2.16 -6.97 13.25
CA MET A 118 -2.24 -6.01 12.14
C MET A 118 -3.25 -4.88 12.38
N ALA A 119 -3.81 -4.72 13.58
CA ALA A 119 -4.87 -3.74 13.85
C ALA A 119 -4.46 -2.28 13.56
N GLY A 120 -3.16 -1.96 13.61
CA GLY A 120 -2.59 -0.64 13.30
C GLY A 120 -2.06 -0.48 11.87
N GLY A 121 -2.29 -1.47 11.00
CA GLY A 121 -1.67 -1.56 9.69
C GLY A 121 -0.69 -2.72 9.59
N SER A 122 -0.13 -2.91 8.40
CA SER A 122 0.86 -3.96 8.15
C SER A 122 1.82 -3.57 7.03
N THR A 123 3.03 -4.11 7.12
CA THR A 123 4.07 -4.00 6.08
C THR A 123 4.25 -5.37 5.45
N PHE A 124 4.24 -5.38 4.13
CA PHE A 124 4.40 -6.58 3.30
C PHE A 124 5.63 -6.41 2.42
N ALA A 125 6.63 -7.27 2.60
CA ALA A 125 7.74 -7.37 1.67
C ALA A 125 7.26 -8.09 0.40
N LEU A 126 7.50 -7.48 -0.76
CA LEU A 126 7.15 -7.98 -2.09
C LEU A 126 8.45 -8.29 -2.85
N SER A 127 8.89 -9.54 -2.77
CA SER A 127 10.16 -9.98 -3.34
C SER A 127 9.94 -10.77 -4.64
N ARG A 128 10.39 -10.24 -5.77
CA ARG A 128 10.39 -11.00 -7.04
C ARG A 128 11.35 -12.18 -6.91
N ARG A 129 10.89 -13.38 -7.29
CA ARG A 129 11.70 -14.61 -7.25
C ARG A 129 12.17 -15.01 -8.64
N SER A 130 11.26 -14.98 -9.61
CA SER A 130 11.52 -15.20 -11.03
C SER A 130 10.49 -14.44 -11.87
N ALA A 131 10.57 -14.54 -13.20
CA ALA A 131 9.50 -14.05 -14.07
C ALA A 131 8.15 -14.64 -13.63
N GLY A 132 7.19 -13.77 -13.31
CA GLY A 132 5.85 -14.16 -12.88
C GLY A 132 5.72 -14.77 -11.47
N GLN A 133 6.79 -14.79 -10.66
CA GLN A 133 6.74 -15.26 -9.27
C GLN A 133 7.07 -14.16 -8.27
N LEU A 134 6.23 -14.04 -7.25
CA LEU A 134 6.36 -13.06 -6.17
C LEU A 134 6.27 -13.77 -4.82
N GLN A 135 7.16 -13.44 -3.90
CA GLN A 135 6.97 -13.78 -2.50
C GLN A 135 6.40 -12.57 -1.77
N ILE A 136 5.34 -12.79 -0.99
CA ILE A 136 4.74 -11.78 -0.12
C ILE A 136 4.93 -12.24 1.32
N ALA A 137 5.52 -11.39 2.16
CA ALA A 137 5.79 -11.73 3.55
C ALA A 137 5.47 -10.57 4.50
N THR A 138 5.01 -10.90 5.69
CA THR A 138 4.77 -10.00 6.83
C THR A 138 5.19 -10.73 8.12
N PRO A 139 5.37 -10.07 9.27
CA PRO A 139 5.70 -10.79 10.50
C PRO A 139 4.68 -11.92 10.78
N GLY A 140 5.19 -13.15 10.93
CA GLY A 140 4.38 -14.34 11.21
C GLY A 140 3.73 -15.02 10.00
N TRP A 141 3.87 -14.50 8.78
CA TRP A 141 3.32 -15.14 7.58
C TRP A 141 4.13 -14.82 6.31
N LYS A 142 4.27 -15.82 5.43
CA LYS A 142 4.80 -15.64 4.08
C LYS A 142 4.09 -16.58 3.12
N GLY A 143 3.98 -16.18 1.86
CA GLY A 143 3.50 -17.03 0.78
C GLY A 143 4.25 -16.75 -0.52
N ASP A 144 4.36 -17.77 -1.35
CA ASP A 144 4.81 -17.64 -2.74
C ASP A 144 3.59 -17.54 -3.65
N PHE A 145 3.67 -16.71 -4.68
CA PHE A 145 2.56 -16.32 -5.54
C PHE A 145 2.98 -16.37 -7.01
N ALA A 146 2.04 -16.73 -7.87
CA ALA A 146 2.15 -16.66 -9.31
C ALA A 146 1.28 -15.54 -9.87
N ALA A 147 1.79 -14.86 -10.90
CA ALA A 147 1.06 -13.86 -11.66
C ALA A 147 -0.20 -14.47 -12.28
N LYS A 148 -1.31 -13.72 -12.25
CA LYS A 148 -2.54 -14.07 -12.95
C LYS A 148 -2.96 -12.93 -13.88
N PRO A 149 -3.72 -13.24 -14.95
CA PRO A 149 -4.39 -12.22 -15.74
C PRO A 149 -5.30 -11.38 -14.83
N ASN A 150 -5.43 -10.09 -15.14
CA ASN A 150 -6.35 -9.19 -14.45
C ASN A 150 -7.81 -9.55 -14.76
#